data_AF-A0A150PRK9-F1
#
_entry.id   AF-A0A150PRK9-F1
#
_cell.length_a   1.000
_cell.length_b   1.000
_cell.length_c   1.000
_cell.angle_alpha   90.00
_cell.angle_beta   90.00
_cell.angle_gamma   90.00
#
_symmetry.space_group_name_H-M   'P 1'
#
loop_
_entity.id
_entity.type
_entity.pdbx_description
1 polymer ?
#
loop_
_entity_poly.entity_id
_entity_poly.type
_entity_poly.pdbx_seq_one_letter_code
_entity_poly.pdbx_strand_id
1 'polypeptide(L)'
;MHYVARSREAVVIGRAEDDPRLAGDPHVSSRRPRSILGLPLLHQGRLSGVLYLENQLAEHAFTADRIELLRLLSSQAAVAVENALLYADLEAVGAELRRANERLEQEVKQRTEELSQANTRLSAQSEELKETNLRLLHELGERERAERSRAELHEAVIRFQREKIAELSTPLVPITNDVMVMPLIGTLDEERAQEVLQTLLDGATRSRARVVIIDVTGIRQVDHRVANALINAANALRLLGAQAVLTGVRGEVARALVGLDVDLTRIVIRGTLQSGIAYAVGRSGAVLA
;
A
#
# COMPACT_ATOMS: atom_id res chain seq x y z
N MET A 1 -72.70 -43.14 -5.04
CA MET A 1 -71.85 -42.18 -4.27
C MET A 1 -71.60 -40.86 -5.00
N HIS A 2 -71.08 -40.87 -6.23
CA HIS A 2 -70.71 -39.65 -6.98
C HIS A 2 -71.85 -38.65 -7.22
N TYR A 3 -73.09 -39.12 -7.38
CA TYR A 3 -74.25 -38.23 -7.53
C TYR A 3 -74.47 -37.36 -6.28
N VAL A 4 -74.54 -37.97 -5.10
CA VAL A 4 -74.74 -37.27 -3.81
C VAL A 4 -73.60 -36.28 -3.56
N ALA A 5 -72.36 -36.63 -3.92
CA ALA A 5 -71.22 -35.73 -3.78
C ALA A 5 -71.30 -34.51 -4.72
N ARG A 6 -71.84 -34.68 -5.93
CA ARG A 6 -71.99 -33.61 -6.92
C ARG A 6 -73.22 -32.74 -6.68
N SER A 7 -74.37 -33.34 -6.39
CA SER A 7 -75.63 -32.64 -6.17
C SER A 7 -75.73 -32.05 -4.76
N ARG A 8 -74.99 -32.62 -3.79
CA ARG A 8 -75.11 -32.32 -2.35
C ARG A 8 -76.52 -32.58 -1.82
N GLU A 9 -77.26 -33.46 -2.49
CA GLU A 9 -78.61 -33.86 -2.11
C GLU A 9 -78.64 -35.32 -1.69
N ALA A 10 -79.50 -35.61 -0.71
CA ALA A 10 -79.76 -36.98 -0.28
C ALA A 10 -80.38 -37.79 -1.43
N VAL A 11 -79.89 -39.01 -1.63
CA VAL A 11 -80.47 -39.97 -2.57
C VAL A 11 -81.02 -41.15 -1.80
N VAL A 12 -82.30 -41.43 -2.00
CA VAL A 12 -83.00 -42.58 -1.43
C VAL A 12 -83.43 -43.48 -2.58
N ILE A 13 -83.08 -44.76 -2.50
CA ILE A 13 -83.45 -45.76 -3.48
C ILE A 13 -84.21 -46.85 -2.73
N GLY A 14 -85.53 -46.89 -2.93
CA GLY A 14 -86.43 -47.83 -2.24
C GLY A 14 -86.33 -49.26 -2.76
N ARG A 15 -85.98 -49.42 -4.04
CA ARG A 15 -85.71 -50.71 -4.69
C ARG A 15 -84.45 -50.56 -5.55
N ALA A 16 -83.35 -51.15 -5.14
CA ALA A 16 -82.06 -50.94 -5.82
C ALA A 16 -81.98 -51.61 -7.20
N GLU A 17 -82.78 -52.65 -7.43
CA GLU A 17 -82.79 -53.44 -8.67
C GLU A 17 -83.35 -52.65 -9.87
N ASP A 18 -84.20 -51.67 -9.61
CA ASP A 18 -84.92 -50.90 -10.64
C ASP A 18 -84.26 -49.54 -10.96
N ASP A 19 -83.20 -49.16 -10.24
CA ASP A 19 -82.61 -47.81 -10.36
C ASP A 19 -81.42 -47.79 -11.34
N PRO A 20 -81.54 -47.10 -12.50
CA PRO A 20 -80.48 -47.03 -13.51
C PRO A 20 -79.19 -46.38 -13.00
N ARG A 21 -79.25 -45.59 -11.93
CA ARG A 21 -78.09 -44.88 -11.34
C ARG A 21 -77.12 -45.81 -10.62
N LEU A 22 -77.54 -47.06 -10.36
CA LEU A 22 -76.75 -48.08 -9.65
C LEU A 22 -76.21 -49.18 -10.57
N ALA A 23 -76.65 -49.22 -11.83
CA ALA A 23 -76.38 -50.32 -12.77
C ALA A 23 -74.89 -50.51 -13.15
N GLY A 24 -74.02 -49.57 -12.77
CA GLY A 24 -72.58 -49.60 -13.09
C GLY A 24 -71.64 -49.63 -11.87
N ASP A 25 -72.15 -49.77 -10.64
CA ASP A 25 -71.30 -49.78 -9.43
C ASP A 25 -70.98 -51.22 -8.98
N PRO A 26 -69.72 -51.68 -9.07
CA PRO A 26 -69.33 -53.05 -8.70
C PRO A 26 -69.67 -53.43 -7.25
N HIS A 27 -69.75 -52.44 -6.35
CA HIS A 27 -70.11 -52.66 -4.96
C HIS A 27 -71.59 -53.04 -4.80
N VAL A 28 -72.45 -52.42 -5.61
CA VAL A 28 -73.90 -52.67 -5.60
C VAL A 28 -74.22 -54.00 -6.29
N SER A 29 -73.51 -54.34 -7.37
CA SER A 29 -73.68 -55.62 -8.07
C SER A 29 -73.26 -56.84 -7.23
N SER A 30 -72.26 -56.68 -6.36
CA SER A 30 -71.75 -57.75 -5.49
C SER A 30 -72.60 -57.97 -4.23
N ARG A 31 -73.11 -56.91 -3.60
CA ARG A 31 -73.91 -57.00 -2.36
C ARG A 31 -75.42 -57.10 -2.59
N ARG A 32 -75.92 -56.76 -3.78
CA ARG A 32 -77.36 -56.74 -4.15
C ARG A 32 -78.26 -56.20 -3.03
N PRO A 33 -78.01 -54.97 -2.52
CA PRO A 33 -78.85 -54.40 -1.48
C PRO A 33 -80.27 -54.20 -2.02
N ARG A 34 -81.30 -54.35 -1.16
CA ARG A 34 -82.71 -54.11 -1.55
C ARG A 34 -83.07 -52.63 -1.53
N SER A 35 -82.50 -51.86 -0.61
CA SER A 35 -82.63 -50.39 -0.57
C SER A 35 -81.33 -49.72 -0.16
N ILE A 36 -81.12 -48.48 -0.63
CA ILE A 36 -79.91 -47.68 -0.41
C ILE A 36 -80.29 -46.26 -0.01
N LEU A 37 -79.50 -45.67 0.90
CA LEU A 37 -79.53 -44.26 1.27
C LEU A 37 -78.12 -43.68 1.17
N GLY A 38 -77.97 -42.62 0.38
CA GLY A 38 -76.78 -41.78 0.36
C GLY A 38 -77.09 -40.40 0.94
N LEU A 39 -76.39 -40.01 1.99
CA LEU A 39 -76.52 -38.70 2.63
C LEU A 39 -75.20 -37.91 2.53
N PRO A 40 -75.23 -36.64 2.10
CA PRO A 40 -74.04 -35.82 2.11
C PRO A 40 -73.72 -35.37 3.55
N LEU A 41 -72.47 -35.55 3.98
CA LEU A 41 -71.97 -35.00 5.24
C LEU A 41 -71.62 -33.54 5.00
N LEU A 42 -72.56 -32.64 5.28
CA LEU A 42 -72.43 -31.20 5.05
C LEU A 42 -72.25 -30.44 6.37
N HIS A 43 -71.28 -29.54 6.40
CA HIS A 43 -71.16 -28.49 7.40
C HIS A 43 -70.91 -27.15 6.72
N GLN A 44 -71.74 -26.13 7.02
CA GLN A 44 -71.68 -24.79 6.40
C GLN A 44 -71.59 -24.80 4.86
N GLY A 45 -72.25 -25.76 4.20
CA GLY A 45 -72.26 -25.90 2.74
C GLY A 45 -71.02 -26.58 2.15
N ARG A 46 -70.02 -26.95 2.96
CA ARG A 46 -68.86 -27.75 2.57
C ARG A 46 -69.19 -29.24 2.74
N LEU A 47 -68.86 -30.04 1.72
CA LEU A 47 -69.04 -31.49 1.73
C LEU A 47 -67.78 -32.16 2.31
N SER A 48 -67.91 -32.75 3.49
CA SER A 48 -66.83 -33.50 4.16
C SER A 48 -66.80 -34.97 3.73
N GLY A 49 -67.91 -35.50 3.18
CA GLY A 49 -68.00 -36.89 2.70
C GLY A 49 -69.43 -37.30 2.36
N VAL A 50 -69.63 -38.58 2.05
CA VAL A 50 -70.97 -39.15 1.81
C VAL A 50 -71.17 -40.36 2.73
N LEU A 51 -72.22 -40.31 3.55
CA LEU A 51 -72.68 -41.45 4.35
C LEU A 51 -73.52 -42.36 3.46
N TYR A 52 -73.07 -43.60 3.27
CA TYR A 52 -73.78 -44.63 2.53
C TYR A 52 -74.31 -45.69 3.47
N LEU A 53 -75.59 -45.96 3.35
CA LEU A 53 -76.30 -46.98 4.11
C LEU A 53 -77.03 -47.89 3.13
N GLU A 54 -76.98 -49.19 3.36
CA GLU A 54 -77.67 -50.19 2.57
C GLU A 54 -78.49 -51.13 3.45
N ASN A 55 -79.61 -51.63 2.92
CA ASN A 55 -80.41 -52.64 3.57
C ASN A 55 -80.67 -53.79 2.60
N GLN A 56 -80.34 -55.00 3.01
CA GLN A 56 -80.41 -56.20 2.18
C GLN A 56 -81.72 -57.00 2.38
N LEU A 57 -82.53 -56.62 3.37
CA LEU A 57 -83.70 -57.40 3.82
C LEU A 57 -85.03 -56.76 3.43
N ALA A 58 -85.10 -55.43 3.42
CA ALA A 58 -86.33 -54.70 3.16
C ALA A 58 -86.17 -53.69 2.02
N GLU A 59 -87.15 -53.69 1.11
CA GLU A 59 -87.41 -52.58 0.21
C GLU A 59 -87.99 -51.40 1.01
N HIS A 60 -87.75 -50.18 0.57
CA HIS A 60 -88.23 -48.96 1.22
C HIS A 60 -87.89 -48.85 2.73
N ALA A 61 -86.76 -49.41 3.16
CA ALA A 61 -86.36 -49.45 4.57
C ALA A 61 -86.09 -48.06 5.18
N PHE A 62 -85.81 -47.07 4.32
CA PHE A 62 -85.53 -45.68 4.68
C PHE A 62 -86.78 -44.83 4.47
N THR A 63 -87.64 -44.77 5.49
CA THR A 63 -88.85 -43.93 5.53
C THR A 63 -88.49 -42.46 5.77
N ALA A 64 -89.44 -41.54 5.53
CA ALA A 64 -89.24 -40.10 5.68
C ALA A 64 -88.71 -39.71 7.08
N ASP A 65 -89.33 -40.20 8.15
CA ASP A 65 -88.93 -39.92 9.54
C ASP A 65 -87.50 -40.41 9.85
N ARG A 66 -87.13 -41.58 9.30
CA ARG A 66 -85.77 -42.14 9.47
C ARG A 66 -84.75 -41.33 8.68
N ILE A 67 -85.10 -40.85 7.49
CA ILE A 67 -84.22 -39.99 6.69
C ILE A 67 -83.98 -38.66 7.40
N GLU A 68 -84.99 -38.06 8.01
CA GLU A 68 -84.85 -36.81 8.77
C GLU A 68 -83.89 -36.99 9.95
N LEU A 69 -84.07 -38.05 10.75
CA LEU A 69 -83.16 -38.38 11.84
C LEU A 69 -81.73 -38.63 11.34
N LEU A 70 -81.57 -39.43 10.28
CA LEU A 70 -80.26 -39.72 9.70
C LEU A 70 -79.60 -38.48 9.08
N ARG A 71 -80.37 -37.53 8.55
CA ARG A 71 -79.85 -36.23 8.10
C ARG A 71 -79.29 -35.42 9.26
N LEU A 72 -80.01 -35.33 10.39
CA LEU A 72 -79.52 -34.66 11.59
C LEU A 72 -78.21 -35.30 12.09
N LEU A 73 -78.19 -36.63 12.21
CA LEU A 73 -76.99 -37.37 12.63
C LEU A 73 -75.83 -37.20 11.64
N SER A 74 -76.12 -37.16 10.34
CA SER A 74 -75.10 -36.93 9.30
C SER A 74 -74.49 -35.53 9.39
N SER A 75 -75.29 -34.51 9.73
CA SER A 75 -74.77 -33.16 9.96
C SER A 75 -73.88 -33.10 11.21
N GLN A 76 -74.28 -33.74 12.31
CA GLN A 76 -73.45 -33.83 13.52
C GLN A 76 -72.16 -34.63 13.27
N ALA A 77 -72.24 -35.73 12.52
CA ALA A 77 -71.08 -36.51 12.12
C ALA A 77 -70.12 -35.70 11.22
N ALA A 78 -70.65 -34.86 10.31
CA ALA A 78 -69.84 -33.97 9.48
C ALA A 78 -69.01 -33.00 10.33
N VAL A 79 -69.63 -32.40 11.35
CA VAL A 79 -68.95 -31.51 12.32
C VAL A 79 -67.87 -32.27 13.09
N ALA A 80 -68.19 -33.46 13.61
CA ALA A 80 -67.24 -34.25 14.40
C ALA A 80 -66.00 -34.65 13.58
N VAL A 81 -66.21 -35.06 12.33
CA VAL A 81 -65.11 -35.41 11.41
C VAL A 81 -64.26 -34.18 11.08
N GLU A 82 -64.89 -33.04 10.80
CA GLU A 82 -64.18 -31.79 10.51
C GLU A 82 -63.34 -31.32 11.71
N ASN A 83 -63.91 -31.36 12.92
CA ASN A 83 -63.18 -31.06 14.14
C ASN A 83 -61.99 -32.01 14.33
N ALA A 84 -62.18 -33.32 14.18
CA ALA A 84 -61.10 -34.30 14.32
C ALA A 84 -59.96 -34.06 13.32
N LEU A 85 -60.28 -33.75 12.07
CA LEU A 85 -59.28 -33.41 11.05
C LEU A 85 -58.55 -32.10 11.36
N LEU A 86 -59.27 -31.06 11.80
CA LEU A 86 -58.66 -29.80 12.21
C LEU A 86 -57.68 -29.97 13.38
N TYR A 87 -58.03 -30.80 14.37
CA TYR A 87 -57.13 -31.12 15.48
C TYR A 87 -55.90 -31.89 14.99
N ALA A 88 -56.07 -32.87 14.10
CA ALA A 88 -54.95 -33.63 13.53
C ALA A 88 -53.99 -32.72 12.73
N ASP A 89 -54.52 -31.80 11.93
CA ASP A 89 -53.73 -30.83 11.16
C ASP A 89 -52.97 -29.88 12.10
N LEU A 90 -53.62 -29.38 13.15
CA LEU A 90 -52.99 -28.51 14.15
C LEU A 90 -51.85 -29.23 14.88
N GLU A 91 -52.04 -30.50 15.24
CA GLU A 91 -50.99 -31.31 15.85
C GLU A 91 -49.81 -31.55 14.89
N ALA A 92 -50.09 -31.79 13.61
CA ALA A 92 -49.08 -31.98 12.58
C ALA A 92 -48.23 -30.71 12.39
N VAL A 93 -48.88 -29.54 12.22
CA VAL A 93 -48.20 -28.25 12.10
C VAL A 93 -47.41 -27.92 13.37
N GLY A 94 -47.98 -28.19 14.55
CA GLY A 94 -47.28 -27.99 15.83
C GLY A 94 -46.05 -28.90 15.99
N ALA A 95 -46.10 -30.13 15.48
CA ALA A 95 -44.94 -31.03 15.46
C ALA A 95 -43.87 -30.55 14.46
N GLU A 96 -44.27 -30.08 13.28
CA GLU A 96 -43.35 -29.54 12.28
C GLU A 96 -42.64 -28.27 12.79
N LEU A 97 -43.39 -27.33 13.38
CA LEU A 97 -42.85 -26.12 13.96
C LEU A 97 -41.85 -26.40 15.09
N ARG A 98 -42.16 -27.37 15.97
CA ARG A 98 -41.23 -27.81 17.02
C ARG A 98 -39.92 -28.33 16.43
N ARG A 99 -40.00 -29.21 15.43
CA ARG A 99 -38.79 -29.73 14.74
C ARG A 99 -38.01 -28.63 14.00
N ALA A 100 -38.69 -27.64 13.45
CA ALA A 100 -38.04 -26.50 12.81
C ALA A 100 -37.31 -25.63 13.85
N ASN A 101 -37.96 -25.33 14.97
CA ASN A 101 -37.36 -24.56 16.06
C ASN A 101 -36.15 -25.29 16.67
N GLU A 102 -36.27 -26.58 16.98
CA GLU A 102 -35.14 -27.38 17.51
C GLU A 102 -33.93 -27.39 16.57
N ARG A 103 -34.17 -27.50 15.25
CA ARG A 103 -33.09 -27.41 14.25
C ARG A 103 -32.44 -26.03 14.24
N LEU A 104 -33.26 -24.98 14.25
CA LEU A 104 -32.75 -23.61 14.25
C LEU A 104 -31.96 -23.30 15.53
N GLU A 105 -32.42 -23.77 16.69
CA GLU A 105 -31.70 -23.63 17.96
C GLU A 105 -30.34 -24.33 17.92
N GLN A 106 -30.27 -25.54 17.34
CA GLN A 106 -29.00 -26.25 17.14
C GLN A 106 -28.07 -25.49 16.20
N GLU A 107 -28.60 -24.96 15.10
CA GLU A 107 -27.82 -24.20 14.12
C GLU A 107 -27.28 -22.90 14.72
N VAL A 108 -28.13 -22.15 15.45
CA VAL A 108 -27.71 -20.94 16.19
C VAL A 108 -26.62 -21.27 17.18
N LYS A 109 -26.75 -22.35 17.94
CA LYS A 109 -25.73 -22.78 18.91
C LYS A 109 -24.40 -23.10 18.21
N GLN A 110 -24.45 -23.89 17.14
CA GLN A 110 -23.26 -24.27 16.37
C GLN A 110 -22.57 -23.04 15.76
N ARG A 111 -23.33 -22.14 15.15
CA ARG A 111 -22.80 -20.92 14.53
C ARG A 111 -22.23 -19.94 15.56
N THR A 112 -22.85 -19.86 16.74
CA THR A 112 -22.33 -19.02 17.83
C THR A 112 -20.98 -19.55 18.33
N GLU A 113 -20.83 -20.86 18.46
CA GLU A 113 -19.57 -21.51 18.85
C GLU A 113 -18.50 -21.30 17.78
N GLU A 114 -18.81 -21.52 16.51
CA GLU A 114 -17.89 -21.26 15.38
C GLU A 114 -17.43 -19.79 15.35
N LEU A 115 -18.36 -18.85 15.53
CA LEU A 115 -18.05 -17.43 15.53
C LEU A 115 -17.18 -17.05 16.73
N SER A 116 -17.48 -17.59 17.91
CA SER A 116 -16.67 -17.38 19.12
C SER A 116 -15.23 -17.86 18.88
N GLN A 117 -15.05 -19.08 18.35
CA GLN A 117 -13.74 -19.63 18.03
C GLN A 117 -13.00 -18.82 16.97
N ALA A 118 -13.68 -18.41 15.90
CA ALA A 118 -13.09 -17.56 14.87
C ALA A 118 -12.64 -16.21 15.44
N ASN A 119 -13.45 -15.61 16.31
CA ASN A 119 -13.12 -14.34 16.94
C ASN A 119 -11.91 -14.45 17.89
N THR A 120 -11.81 -15.53 18.67
CA THR A 120 -10.63 -15.81 19.49
C THR A 120 -9.36 -15.98 18.63
N ARG A 121 -9.46 -16.71 17.51
CA ARG A 121 -8.31 -16.88 16.58
C ARG A 121 -7.87 -15.56 15.96
N LEU A 122 -8.82 -14.76 15.47
CA LEU A 122 -8.52 -13.44 14.88
C LEU A 122 -7.88 -12.51 15.91
N SER A 123 -8.38 -12.53 17.15
CA SER A 123 -7.81 -11.73 18.24
C SER A 123 -6.37 -12.14 18.53
N ALA A 124 -6.07 -13.45 18.57
CA ALA A 124 -4.71 -13.95 18.76
C ALA A 124 -3.77 -13.55 17.60
N GLN A 125 -4.22 -13.69 16.35
CA GLN A 125 -3.44 -13.28 15.17
C GLN A 125 -3.19 -11.77 15.14
N SER A 126 -4.18 -10.96 15.53
CA SER A 126 -4.04 -9.51 15.59
C SER A 126 -2.97 -9.10 16.61
N GLU A 127 -2.91 -9.77 17.76
CA GLU A 127 -1.89 -9.47 18.77
C GLU A 127 -0.49 -9.92 18.31
N GLU A 128 -0.36 -11.10 17.70
CA GLU A 128 0.91 -11.56 17.12
C GLU A 128 1.44 -10.62 16.04
N LEU A 129 0.55 -10.13 15.16
CA LEU A 129 0.92 -9.20 14.11
C LEU A 129 1.39 -7.87 14.70
N LYS A 130 0.72 -7.38 15.75
CA LYS A 130 1.10 -6.16 16.46
C LYS A 130 2.47 -6.28 17.12
N GLU A 131 2.74 -7.40 17.80
CA GLU A 131 4.06 -7.71 18.37
C GLU A 131 5.16 -7.76 17.30
N THR A 132 4.86 -8.39 16.16
CA THR A 132 5.81 -8.46 15.03
C THR A 132 6.07 -7.08 14.43
N ASN A 133 5.04 -6.24 14.30
CA ASN A 133 5.19 -4.88 13.80
C ASN A 133 6.04 -4.03 14.75
N LEU A 134 5.82 -4.12 16.06
CA LEU A 134 6.65 -3.44 17.07
C LEU A 134 8.12 -3.86 16.99
N ARG A 135 8.40 -5.16 16.82
CA ARG A 135 9.76 -5.66 16.59
C ARG A 135 10.40 -5.07 15.34
N LEU A 136 9.68 -5.08 14.21
CA LEU A 136 10.20 -4.53 12.95
C LEU A 136 10.45 -3.02 13.04
N LEU A 137 9.58 -2.26 13.70
CA LEU A 137 9.79 -0.83 13.92
C LEU A 137 11.05 -0.55 14.74
N HIS A 138 11.31 -1.39 15.75
CA HIS A 138 12.56 -1.31 16.52
C HIS A 138 13.78 -1.59 15.63
N GLU A 139 13.78 -2.69 14.88
CA GLU A 139 14.87 -3.06 13.97
C GLU A 139 15.14 -2.00 12.90
N LEU A 140 14.07 -1.43 12.30
CA LEU A 140 14.21 -0.35 11.32
C LEU A 140 14.82 0.90 11.94
N GLY A 141 14.41 1.25 13.16
CA GLY A 141 14.99 2.38 13.88
C GLY A 141 16.49 2.18 14.18
N GLU A 142 16.91 0.97 14.54
CA GLU A 142 18.33 0.65 14.72
C GLU A 142 19.11 0.72 13.41
N ARG A 143 18.53 0.17 12.33
CA ARG A 143 19.14 0.17 11.00
C ARG A 143 19.33 1.57 10.45
N GLU A 144 18.34 2.44 10.62
CA GLU A 144 18.44 3.85 10.19
C GLU A 144 19.54 4.60 10.94
N ARG A 145 19.69 4.37 12.25
CA ARG A 145 20.79 4.96 13.04
C ARG A 145 22.16 4.46 12.57
N ALA A 146 22.28 3.16 12.29
CA ALA A 146 23.52 2.58 11.79
C ALA A 146 23.88 3.15 10.40
N GLU A 147 22.90 3.30 9.51
CA GLU A 147 23.08 3.90 8.19
C GLU A 147 23.51 5.36 8.28
N ARG A 148 22.87 6.17 9.14
CA ARG A 148 23.26 7.57 9.38
C ARG A 148 24.69 7.67 9.92
N SER A 149 25.02 6.89 10.96
CA SER A 149 26.38 6.89 11.51
C SER A 149 27.42 6.47 10.47
N ARG A 150 27.09 5.49 9.61
CA ARG A 150 27.98 5.05 8.52
C ARG A 150 28.17 6.15 7.47
N ALA A 151 27.11 6.89 7.13
CA ALA A 151 27.19 8.02 6.22
C ALA A 151 28.05 9.15 6.79
N GLU A 152 27.87 9.49 8.07
CA GLU A 152 28.70 10.49 8.78
C GLU A 152 30.18 10.10 8.81
N LEU A 153 30.49 8.84 9.11
CA LEU A 153 31.85 8.33 9.07
C LEU A 153 32.44 8.42 7.66
N HIS A 154 31.66 8.06 6.64
CA HIS A 154 32.12 8.14 5.25
C HIS A 154 32.42 9.59 4.83
N GLU A 155 31.54 10.53 5.19
CA GLU A 155 31.76 11.95 4.93
C GLU A 155 32.97 12.48 5.69
N ALA A 156 33.19 12.06 6.94
CA ALA A 156 34.38 12.40 7.71
C ALA A 156 35.66 11.86 7.06
N VAL A 157 35.65 10.63 6.52
CA VAL A 157 36.78 10.06 5.76
C VAL A 157 37.03 10.87 4.49
N ILE A 158 35.99 11.22 3.72
CA ILE A 158 36.14 12.07 2.52
C ILE A 158 36.73 13.43 2.89
N ARG A 159 36.26 14.05 3.98
CA ARG A 159 36.77 15.34 4.46
C ARG A 159 38.26 15.24 4.83
N PHE A 160 38.64 14.22 5.60
CA PHE A 160 40.04 13.99 5.96
C PHE A 160 40.92 13.75 4.73
N GLN A 161 40.43 12.98 3.74
CA GLN A 161 41.13 12.79 2.47
C GLN A 161 41.28 14.10 1.69
N ARG A 162 40.26 14.97 1.67
CA ARG A 162 40.31 16.29 1.03
C ARG A 162 41.25 17.26 1.75
N GLU A 163 41.31 17.24 3.08
CA GLU A 163 42.27 18.02 3.86
C GLU A 163 43.70 17.59 3.55
N LYS A 164 43.97 16.28 3.46
CA LYS A 164 45.28 15.76 3.03
C LYS A 164 45.64 16.15 1.60
N ILE A 165 44.67 16.26 0.70
CA ILE A 165 44.88 16.81 -0.66
C ILE A 165 45.13 18.33 -0.61
N ALA A 166 44.46 19.07 0.27
CA ALA A 166 44.65 20.51 0.43
C ALA A 166 46.02 20.87 1.05
N GLU A 167 46.53 20.08 1.99
CA GLU A 167 47.91 20.19 2.48
C GLU A 167 48.94 20.00 1.35
N LEU A 168 48.63 19.13 0.37
CA LEU A 168 49.43 18.92 -0.84
C LEU A 168 49.23 20.01 -1.92
N SER A 169 48.31 20.96 -1.70
CA SER A 169 47.94 22.03 -2.65
C SER A 169 48.51 23.39 -2.24
N THR A 170 49.73 23.43 -1.69
CA THR A 170 50.44 24.66 -1.31
C THR A 170 50.83 25.42 -2.59
N PRO A 171 50.20 26.57 -2.95
CA PRO A 171 50.65 27.31 -4.13
C PRO A 171 51.78 28.27 -3.78
N LEU A 172 52.27 28.27 -2.53
CA LEU A 172 53.41 29.06 -2.06
C LEU A 172 54.37 28.15 -1.29
N VAL A 173 55.53 27.94 -1.87
CA VAL A 173 56.62 27.12 -1.33
C VAL A 173 57.71 28.06 -0.81
N PRO A 174 57.95 28.15 0.52
CA PRO A 174 59.08 28.90 1.04
C PRO A 174 60.40 28.20 0.68
N ILE A 175 61.33 28.93 0.09
CA ILE A 175 62.69 28.43 -0.20
C ILE A 175 63.64 28.83 0.93
N THR A 176 63.48 30.04 1.46
CA THR A 176 64.16 30.55 2.66
C THR A 176 63.20 31.44 3.45
N ASN A 177 63.65 31.97 4.60
CA ASN A 177 62.86 32.90 5.42
C ASN A 177 62.39 34.15 4.65
N ASP A 178 63.11 34.53 3.59
CA ASP A 178 62.86 35.76 2.84
C ASP A 178 62.50 35.53 1.37
N VAL A 179 62.54 34.27 0.90
CA VAL A 179 62.30 33.89 -0.49
C VAL A 179 61.17 32.87 -0.57
N MET A 180 60.14 33.20 -1.34
CA MET A 180 59.05 32.27 -1.64
C MET A 180 58.91 32.03 -3.13
N VAL A 181 58.38 30.86 -3.50
CA VAL A 181 58.05 30.48 -4.87
C VAL A 181 56.56 30.17 -4.96
N MET A 182 55.90 30.72 -5.96
CA MET A 182 54.53 30.38 -6.32
C MET A 182 54.51 29.72 -7.70
N PRO A 183 54.34 28.39 -7.79
CA PRO A 183 54.17 27.72 -9.06
C PRO A 183 52.73 27.90 -9.58
N LEU A 184 52.60 28.34 -10.82
CA LEU A 184 51.33 28.42 -11.54
C LEU A 184 51.28 27.28 -12.57
N ILE A 185 50.55 26.22 -12.23
CA ILE A 185 50.42 25.01 -13.06
C ILE A 185 48.98 24.91 -13.58
N GLY A 186 48.83 24.66 -14.88
CA GLY A 186 47.52 24.38 -15.49
C GLY A 186 46.98 25.54 -16.32
N THR A 187 45.67 25.54 -16.56
CA THR A 187 44.96 26.62 -17.23
C THR A 187 44.62 27.69 -16.21
N LEU A 188 45.01 28.94 -16.48
CA LEU A 188 44.74 30.08 -15.61
C LEU A 188 43.59 30.88 -16.24
N ASP A 189 42.42 30.87 -15.60
CA ASP A 189 41.28 31.71 -15.96
C ASP A 189 41.19 32.94 -15.03
N GLU A 190 40.18 33.78 -15.24
CA GLU A 190 39.99 35.04 -14.51
C GLU A 190 39.75 34.83 -13.01
N GLU A 191 38.91 33.86 -12.65
CA GLU A 191 38.61 33.52 -11.25
C GLU A 191 39.86 33.00 -10.55
N ARG A 192 40.59 32.09 -11.21
CA ARG A 192 41.82 31.51 -10.68
C ARG A 192 42.96 32.52 -10.57
N ALA A 193 43.05 33.48 -11.49
CA ALA A 193 44.03 34.56 -11.42
C ALA A 193 43.82 35.46 -10.20
N GLN A 194 42.56 35.74 -9.85
CA GLN A 194 42.20 36.52 -8.66
C GLN A 194 42.55 35.76 -7.38
N GLU A 195 42.24 34.47 -7.30
CA GLU A 195 42.62 33.60 -6.17
C GLU A 195 44.14 33.53 -5.98
N VAL A 196 44.88 33.40 -7.09
CA VAL A 196 46.33 33.40 -7.11
C VAL A 196 46.90 34.71 -6.56
N LEU A 197 46.37 35.86 -7.01
CA LEU A 197 46.77 37.18 -6.53
C LEU A 197 46.54 37.32 -5.02
N GLN A 198 45.34 36.98 -4.54
CA GLN A 198 45.01 37.08 -3.12
C GLN A 198 45.93 36.19 -2.28
N THR A 199 46.11 34.94 -2.70
CA THR A 199 46.97 33.98 -2.00
C THR A 199 48.43 34.46 -1.94
N LEU A 200 48.93 35.03 -3.03
CA LEU A 200 50.28 35.57 -3.15
C LEU A 200 50.50 36.77 -2.21
N LEU A 201 49.56 37.71 -2.15
CA LEU A 201 49.66 38.90 -1.28
C LEU A 201 49.54 38.53 0.20
N ASP A 202 48.60 37.66 0.54
CA ASP A 202 48.43 37.14 1.90
C ASP A 202 49.67 36.37 2.36
N GLY A 203 50.22 35.53 1.47
CA GLY A 203 51.46 34.80 1.69
C GLY A 203 52.64 35.72 1.95
N ALA A 204 52.86 36.70 1.06
CA ALA A 204 53.99 37.62 1.14
C ALA A 204 53.96 38.47 2.41
N THR A 205 52.77 38.92 2.82
CA THR A 205 52.60 39.71 4.04
C THR A 205 52.88 38.89 5.29
N ARG A 206 52.36 37.64 5.36
CA ARG A 206 52.57 36.75 6.51
C ARG A 206 54.04 36.35 6.68
N SER A 207 54.74 36.05 5.59
CA SER A 207 56.12 35.60 5.63
C SER A 207 57.15 36.72 5.67
N ARG A 208 56.74 37.97 5.43
CA ARG A 208 57.65 39.12 5.24
C ARG A 208 58.72 38.88 4.17
N ALA A 209 58.37 38.10 3.15
CA ALA A 209 59.30 37.73 2.08
C ALA A 209 59.84 38.98 1.38
N ARG A 210 61.16 39.04 1.20
CA ARG A 210 61.83 40.09 0.44
C ARG A 210 61.78 39.81 -1.07
N VAL A 211 61.67 38.53 -1.45
CA VAL A 211 61.56 38.11 -2.85
C VAL A 211 60.47 37.05 -3.01
N VAL A 212 59.59 37.25 -3.99
CA VAL A 212 58.56 36.27 -4.37
C VAL A 212 58.76 35.91 -5.84
N ILE A 213 59.00 34.63 -6.09
CA ILE A 213 59.17 34.09 -7.43
C ILE A 213 57.81 33.57 -7.90
N ILE A 214 57.36 34.02 -9.06
CA ILE A 214 56.14 33.55 -9.71
C ILE A 214 56.57 32.69 -10.89
N ASP A 215 56.37 31.37 -10.78
CA ASP A 215 56.77 30.44 -11.82
C ASP A 215 55.62 30.11 -12.76
N VAL A 216 55.70 30.65 -13.99
CA VAL A 216 54.65 30.51 -15.01
C VAL A 216 54.94 29.39 -16.01
N THR A 217 55.92 28.52 -15.73
CA THR A 217 56.34 27.44 -16.65
C THR A 217 55.21 26.50 -17.07
N GLY A 218 54.17 26.34 -16.23
CA GLY A 218 53.07 25.41 -16.43
C GLY A 218 51.83 25.99 -17.12
N ILE A 219 51.84 27.27 -17.50
CA ILE A 219 50.70 27.94 -18.12
C ILE A 219 50.77 27.76 -19.65
N ARG A 220 49.71 27.20 -20.25
CA ARG A 220 49.65 26.86 -21.69
C ARG A 220 48.92 27.88 -22.55
N GLN A 221 48.12 28.76 -21.95
CA GLN A 221 47.34 29.79 -22.63
C GLN A 221 47.33 31.03 -21.75
N VAL A 222 47.72 32.17 -22.32
CA VAL A 222 47.74 33.46 -21.64
C VAL A 222 47.05 34.48 -22.51
N ASP A 223 46.03 35.12 -21.95
CA ASP A 223 45.35 36.26 -22.54
C ASP A 223 45.83 37.58 -21.89
N HIS A 224 45.29 38.70 -22.35
CA HIS A 224 45.61 40.02 -21.78
C HIS A 224 45.19 40.15 -20.30
N ARG A 225 44.16 39.42 -19.85
CA ARG A 225 43.65 39.50 -18.47
C ARG A 225 44.62 38.83 -17.49
N VAL A 226 45.11 37.64 -17.83
CA VAL A 226 46.12 36.92 -17.06
C VAL A 226 47.43 37.70 -17.00
N ALA A 227 47.87 38.28 -18.11
CA ALA A 227 49.06 39.12 -18.15
C ALA A 227 48.92 40.36 -17.22
N ASN A 228 47.74 40.99 -17.21
CA ASN A 228 47.44 42.10 -16.30
C ASN A 228 47.44 41.64 -14.83
N ALA A 229 46.91 40.45 -14.53
CA ALA A 229 46.93 39.89 -13.17
C ALA A 229 48.37 39.66 -12.66
N LEU A 230 49.27 39.14 -13.49
CA LEU A 230 50.69 38.95 -13.13
C LEU A 230 51.39 40.29 -12.86
N ILE A 231 51.11 41.31 -13.67
CA ILE A 231 51.64 42.66 -13.49
C ILE A 231 51.12 43.28 -12.19
N ASN A 232 49.81 43.15 -11.93
CA ASN A 232 49.19 43.65 -10.71
C ASN A 232 49.76 42.96 -9.47
N ALA A 233 49.98 41.63 -9.52
CA ALA A 233 50.66 40.89 -8.47
C ALA A 233 52.07 41.44 -8.22
N ALA A 234 52.86 41.66 -9.28
CA ALA A 234 54.21 42.19 -9.14
C ALA A 234 54.24 43.61 -8.55
N ASN A 235 53.31 44.48 -8.96
CA ASN A 235 53.19 45.83 -8.43
C ASN A 235 52.73 45.84 -6.97
N ALA A 236 51.75 45.01 -6.62
CA ALA A 236 51.25 44.89 -5.27
C ALA A 236 52.31 44.33 -4.31
N LEU A 237 53.08 43.31 -4.73
CA LEU A 237 54.24 42.84 -3.97
C LEU A 237 55.25 43.95 -3.70
N ARG A 238 55.53 44.80 -4.70
CA ARG A 238 56.43 45.94 -4.54
C ARG A 238 55.92 46.94 -3.52
N LEU A 239 54.62 47.23 -3.51
CA LEU A 239 54.01 48.10 -2.50
C LEU A 239 54.13 47.51 -1.09
N LEU A 240 54.14 46.18 -0.97
CA LEU A 240 54.41 45.44 0.26
C LEU A 240 55.91 45.32 0.61
N GLY A 241 56.80 45.90 -0.21
CA GLY A 241 58.26 45.85 0.00
C GLY A 241 58.93 44.56 -0.47
N ALA A 242 58.20 43.69 -1.16
CA ALA A 242 58.70 42.45 -1.73
C ALA A 242 59.03 42.61 -3.23
N GLN A 243 60.11 41.99 -3.68
CA GLN A 243 60.45 41.99 -5.09
C GLN A 243 59.85 40.79 -5.81
N ALA A 244 59.08 41.06 -6.86
CA ALA A 244 58.59 40.02 -7.75
C ALA A 244 59.68 39.56 -8.74
N VAL A 245 59.82 38.25 -8.89
CA VAL A 245 60.66 37.60 -9.90
C VAL A 245 59.78 36.68 -10.73
N LEU A 246 59.64 36.96 -12.02
CA LEU A 246 58.86 36.12 -12.92
C LEU A 246 59.78 35.10 -13.62
N THR A 247 59.49 33.81 -13.50
CA THR A 247 60.26 32.72 -14.13
C THR A 247 59.43 31.95 -15.13
N GLY A 248 60.07 31.37 -16.15
CA GLY A 248 59.38 30.47 -17.08
C GLY A 248 58.55 31.16 -18.16
N VAL A 249 58.81 32.44 -18.42
CA VAL A 249 58.11 33.25 -19.44
C VAL A 249 58.38 32.69 -20.83
N ARG A 250 57.38 32.03 -21.43
CA ARG A 250 57.40 31.54 -22.81
C ARG A 250 56.94 32.61 -23.79
N GLY A 251 57.12 32.38 -25.10
CA GLY A 251 56.81 33.37 -26.14
C GLY A 251 55.35 33.87 -26.14
N GLU A 252 54.39 33.06 -25.72
CA GLU A 252 52.99 33.46 -25.53
C GLU A 252 52.80 34.45 -24.38
N VAL A 253 53.39 34.16 -23.22
CA VAL A 253 53.35 35.04 -22.04
C VAL A 253 54.08 36.35 -22.32
N ALA A 254 55.25 36.28 -22.98
CA ALA A 254 56.01 37.46 -23.36
C ALA A 254 55.23 38.38 -24.31
N ARG A 255 54.53 37.82 -25.31
CA ARG A 255 53.68 38.60 -26.22
C ARG A 255 52.52 39.28 -25.48
N ALA A 256 51.86 38.56 -24.58
CA ALA A 256 50.75 39.12 -23.81
C ALA A 256 51.22 40.26 -22.88
N LEU A 257 52.39 40.13 -22.26
CA LEU A 257 52.98 41.16 -21.39
C LEU A 257 53.43 42.40 -22.17
N VAL A 258 54.02 42.24 -23.37
CA VAL A 258 54.45 43.38 -24.21
C VAL A 258 53.26 44.11 -24.85
N GLY A 259 52.16 43.40 -25.12
CA GLY A 259 50.93 44.00 -25.62
C GLY A 259 50.20 44.89 -24.60
N LEU A 260 50.63 44.86 -23.34
CA LEU A 260 50.22 45.80 -22.31
C LEU A 260 51.29 46.89 -22.25
N ASP A 261 50.93 48.14 -22.55
CA ASP A 261 51.83 49.30 -22.55
C ASP A 261 52.28 49.67 -21.11
N VAL A 262 53.02 48.77 -20.48
CA VAL A 262 53.38 48.80 -19.05
C VAL A 262 54.89 48.76 -18.90
N ASP A 263 55.38 49.52 -17.93
CA ASP A 263 56.80 49.55 -17.55
C ASP A 263 57.23 48.22 -16.89
N LEU A 264 57.75 47.30 -17.70
CA LEU A 264 58.28 46.01 -17.26
C LEU A 264 59.69 46.11 -16.64
N THR A 265 60.35 47.27 -16.66
CA THR A 265 61.73 47.42 -16.16
C THR A 265 61.88 47.12 -14.67
N ARG A 266 60.75 47.15 -13.94
CA ARG A 266 60.69 46.97 -12.49
C ARG A 266 60.37 45.53 -12.05
N ILE A 267 60.05 44.65 -12.99
CA ILE A 267 59.81 43.22 -12.73
C ILE A 267 61.06 42.46 -13.17
N VAL A 268 61.64 41.65 -12.28
CA VAL A 268 62.80 40.86 -12.65
C VAL A 268 62.36 39.60 -13.36
N ILE A 269 62.75 39.45 -14.61
CA ILE A 269 62.43 38.27 -15.42
C ILE A 269 63.65 37.34 -15.46
N ARG A 270 63.40 36.04 -15.31
CA ARG A 270 64.41 34.98 -15.35
C ARG A 270 63.93 33.82 -16.21
N GLY A 271 64.83 33.21 -16.97
CA GLY A 271 64.46 32.18 -17.96
C GLY A 271 63.92 30.90 -17.32
N THR A 272 64.43 30.54 -16.14
CA THR A 272 64.05 29.31 -15.42
C THR A 272 63.87 29.56 -13.93
N LEU A 273 63.09 28.70 -13.26
CA LEU A 273 62.91 28.75 -11.82
C LEU A 273 64.25 28.71 -11.07
N GLN A 274 65.19 27.87 -11.51
CA GLN A 274 66.53 27.75 -10.92
C GLN A 274 67.28 29.09 -10.95
N SER A 275 67.22 29.80 -12.09
CA SER A 275 67.85 31.12 -12.22
C SER A 275 67.13 32.21 -11.39
N GLY A 276 65.82 32.06 -11.17
CA GLY A 276 65.04 32.90 -10.27
C GLY A 276 65.41 32.71 -8.81
N ILE A 277 65.55 31.46 -8.37
CA ILE A 277 65.99 31.10 -7.01
C ILE A 277 67.41 31.63 -6.76
N ALA A 278 68.35 31.37 -7.67
CA ALA A 278 69.73 31.87 -7.54
C ALA A 278 69.78 33.40 -7.40
N TYR A 279 68.97 34.11 -8.17
CA TYR A 279 68.85 35.56 -8.07
C TYR A 279 68.25 36.03 -6.74
N ALA A 280 67.17 35.38 -6.29
CA ALA A 280 66.46 35.72 -5.06
C ALA A 280 67.35 35.54 -3.82
N VAL A 281 68.04 34.40 -3.74
CA VAL A 281 68.96 34.05 -2.66
C VAL A 281 70.13 35.04 -2.59
N GLY A 282 70.78 35.34 -3.73
CA GLY A 282 71.90 36.28 -3.79
C GLY A 282 71.54 37.71 -3.40
N ARG A 283 70.25 38.09 -3.51
CA ARG A 283 69.74 39.41 -3.14
C ARG A 283 69.22 39.50 -1.71
N SER A 284 68.81 38.37 -1.14
CA SER A 284 68.39 38.30 0.26
C SER A 284 69.56 38.26 1.24
N GLY A 285 70.78 37.97 0.76
CA GLY A 285 71.96 37.75 1.62
C GLY A 285 71.90 36.42 2.38
N ALA A 286 70.98 35.53 2.00
CA ALA A 286 70.80 34.22 2.61
C ALA A 286 71.78 33.21 1.96
N VAL A 287 72.54 32.50 2.78
CA VAL A 287 73.30 31.32 2.33
C VAL A 287 72.31 30.16 2.20
N LEU A 288 72.38 29.41 1.11
CA LEU A 288 71.62 28.17 0.93
C LEU A 288 71.98 27.21 2.08
N ALA A 289 70.99 26.83 2.89
CA ALA A 289 71.13 25.75 3.87
C ALA A 289 71.11 24.38 3.17
#